data_AF-A0A165A1S6-F1
#
_entry.id   AF-A0A165A1S6-F1
#
_cell.length_a   1.000
_cell.length_b   1.000
_cell.length_c   1.000
_cell.angle_alpha   90.00
_cell.angle_beta   90.00
_cell.angle_gamma   90.00
#
_symmetry.space_group_name_H-M   'P 1'
#
loop_
_entity.id
_entity.type
_entity.pdbx_description
1 polymer ?
#
loop_
_entity_poly.entity_id
_entity_poly.type
_entity_poly.pdbx_seq_one_letter_code
_entity_poly.pdbx_strand_id
1 'polypeptide(L)'
;MLAELKDFVEKGMFTKEETKAIVKKRTAYETTLIRRIPRKVDYIRYIEYEEALEKLRCKRVERLDLPKTGPSISSYSITRRILWLHERAVKRFKSDVDLWVRYIRVAQRDGANGLAGRVCARALQMHPNEPGLYVIAAMHELDQMSAESARTILQRGLRINRESLLLWREYVKMEIGFVEGLRRRWAVLGVEEQESMREVLDGGIVRTAIAEARKGKILVRSAIGY
;
A
#
# COMPACT_ATOMS: atom_id res chain seq x y z
N MET A 1 -22.02 13.72 -0.02
CA MET A 1 -22.94 13.38 1.09
C MET A 1 -24.39 13.32 0.66
N LEU A 2 -24.99 14.38 0.09
CA LEU A 2 -26.42 14.31 -0.26
C LEU A 2 -26.71 13.48 -1.53
N ALA A 3 -25.88 13.62 -2.57
CA ALA A 3 -26.07 12.90 -3.83
C ALA A 3 -25.92 11.37 -3.68
N GLU A 4 -24.88 10.90 -2.97
CA GLU A 4 -24.65 9.46 -2.70
C GLU A 4 -25.79 8.82 -1.90
N LEU A 5 -26.38 9.54 -0.94
CA LEU A 5 -27.46 9.02 -0.11
C LEU A 5 -28.80 8.98 -0.86
N LYS A 6 -29.06 9.93 -1.77
CA LYS A 6 -30.22 9.89 -2.66
C LYS A 6 -30.17 8.66 -3.57
N ASP A 7 -29.02 8.43 -4.20
CA ASP A 7 -28.79 7.27 -5.05
C ASP A 7 -28.92 5.93 -4.29
N PHE A 8 -28.51 5.87 -3.01
CA PHE A 8 -28.77 4.69 -2.16
C PHE A 8 -30.26 4.41 -1.92
N VAL A 9 -31.08 5.45 -1.79
CA VAL A 9 -32.53 5.31 -1.61
C VAL A 9 -33.21 4.95 -2.93
N GLU A 10 -32.83 5.59 -4.02
CA GLU A 10 -33.37 5.32 -5.37
C GLU A 10 -33.15 3.86 -5.79
N LYS A 11 -32.00 3.28 -5.45
CA LYS A 11 -31.67 1.89 -5.73
C LYS A 11 -32.21 0.89 -4.69
N GLY A 12 -32.94 1.36 -3.68
CA GLY A 12 -33.50 0.50 -2.63
C GLY A 12 -32.46 -0.16 -1.72
N MET A 13 -31.19 0.27 -1.74
CA MET A 13 -30.14 -0.28 -0.88
C MET A 13 -30.32 0.13 0.58
N PHE A 14 -30.85 1.32 0.82
CA PHE A 14 -31.08 1.87 2.16
C PHE A 14 -32.44 2.56 2.24
N THR A 15 -33.07 2.51 3.41
CA THR A 15 -34.31 3.25 3.64
C THR A 15 -34.03 4.74 3.91
N LYS A 16 -35.07 5.57 3.81
CA LYS A 16 -34.97 7.00 4.18
C LYS A 16 -34.61 7.20 5.66
N GLU A 17 -34.99 6.27 6.53
CA GLU A 17 -34.66 6.34 7.96
C GLU A 17 -33.20 5.97 8.23
N GLU A 18 -32.72 4.92 7.57
CA GLU A 18 -31.32 4.49 7.66
C GLU A 18 -30.37 5.57 7.11
N THR A 19 -30.72 6.20 5.98
CA THR A 19 -29.91 7.30 5.44
C THR A 19 -29.87 8.51 6.38
N LYS A 20 -30.98 8.86 7.03
CA LYS A 20 -30.98 9.88 8.10
C LYS A 20 -30.08 9.49 9.27
N ALA A 21 -30.10 8.23 9.69
CA ALA A 21 -29.22 7.73 10.74
C ALA A 21 -27.74 7.78 10.34
N ILE A 22 -27.40 7.44 9.09
CA ILE A 22 -26.05 7.55 8.53
C ILE A 22 -25.58 9.00 8.54
N VAL A 23 -26.42 9.95 8.10
CA VAL A 23 -26.11 11.39 8.16
C VAL A 23 -25.84 11.82 9.59
N LYS A 24 -26.72 11.48 10.53
CA LYS A 24 -26.57 11.83 11.95
C LYS A 24 -25.24 11.31 12.51
N LYS A 25 -24.89 10.05 12.24
CA LYS A 25 -23.62 9.45 12.68
C LYS A 25 -22.40 10.13 12.04
N ARG A 26 -22.42 10.37 10.73
CA ARG A 26 -21.33 11.08 10.02
C ARG A 26 -21.13 12.48 10.58
N THR A 27 -22.20 13.24 10.78
CA THR A 27 -22.12 14.57 11.40
C THR A 27 -21.50 14.50 12.79
N ALA A 28 -21.88 13.53 13.62
CA ALA A 28 -21.29 13.36 14.95
C ALA A 28 -19.78 13.02 14.91
N TYR A 29 -19.34 12.24 13.93
CA TYR A 29 -17.91 12.00 13.73
C TYR A 29 -17.19 13.24 13.22
N GLU A 30 -17.75 13.98 12.25
CA GLU A 30 -17.12 15.21 11.74
C GLU A 30 -17.01 16.28 12.83
N THR A 31 -18.01 16.47 13.68
CA THR A 31 -17.93 17.39 14.83
C THR A 31 -16.85 16.94 15.82
N THR A 32 -16.72 15.64 16.05
CA THR A 32 -15.67 15.05 16.89
C THR A 32 -14.27 15.32 16.31
N LEU A 33 -14.11 15.33 14.99
CA LEU A 33 -12.82 15.60 14.34
C LEU A 33 -12.40 17.08 14.35
N ILE A 34 -13.34 18.02 14.54
CA ILE A 34 -13.07 19.48 14.52
C ILE A 34 -12.52 20.00 15.87
N ARG A 35 -12.23 19.10 16.82
CA ARG A 35 -11.64 19.46 18.12
C ARG A 35 -10.31 20.21 17.96
N ARG A 36 -10.03 21.11 18.93
CA ARG A 36 -8.77 21.86 19.03
C ARG A 36 -7.54 20.96 19.07
N ILE A 37 -7.63 19.82 19.77
CA ILE A 37 -6.58 18.81 19.83
C ILE A 37 -7.10 17.54 19.15
N PRO A 38 -6.65 17.25 17.91
CA PRO A 38 -7.05 16.04 17.21
C PRO A 38 -6.56 14.78 17.92
N ARG A 39 -7.40 13.75 18.01
CA ARG A 39 -7.01 12.43 18.53
C ARG A 39 -7.04 11.40 17.42
N LYS A 40 -6.00 10.57 17.33
CA LYS A 40 -5.90 9.48 16.35
C LYS A 40 -7.09 8.52 16.44
N VAL A 41 -7.51 8.19 17.65
CA VAL A 41 -8.61 7.26 17.92
C VAL A 41 -9.93 7.70 17.26
N ASP A 42 -10.18 9.01 17.16
CA ASP A 42 -11.39 9.54 16.55
C ASP A 42 -11.41 9.28 15.03
N TYR A 43 -10.25 9.39 14.36
CA TYR A 43 -10.12 9.02 12.95
C TYR A 43 -10.30 7.53 12.73
N ILE A 44 -9.65 6.69 13.56
CA ILE A 44 -9.74 5.23 13.45
C ILE A 44 -11.19 4.77 13.60
N ARG A 45 -11.90 5.25 14.63
CA ARG A 45 -13.31 4.90 14.86
C ARG A 45 -14.22 5.30 13.70
N TYR A 46 -13.98 6.47 13.10
CA TYR A 46 -14.77 6.91 11.96
C TYR A 46 -14.48 6.08 10.70
N ILE A 47 -13.21 5.74 10.46
CA ILE A 47 -12.82 4.84 9.37
C ILE A 47 -13.47 3.46 9.55
N GLU A 48 -13.37 2.86 10.75
CA GLU A 48 -13.99 1.57 11.07
C GLU A 48 -15.50 1.58 10.85
N TYR A 49 -16.17 2.69 11.19
CA TYR A 49 -17.59 2.88 10.91
C TYR A 49 -17.89 2.90 9.40
N GLU A 50 -17.13 3.65 8.60
CA GLU A 50 -17.32 3.69 7.14
C GLU A 50 -16.97 2.35 6.48
N GLU A 51 -15.97 1.62 6.97
CA GLU A 51 -15.67 0.26 6.50
C GLU A 51 -16.79 -0.73 6.81
N ALA A 52 -17.39 -0.64 8.00
CA ALA A 52 -18.56 -1.44 8.36
C ALA A 52 -19.77 -1.11 7.49
N LEU A 53 -19.97 0.17 7.16
CA LEU A 53 -21.02 0.62 6.26
C LEU A 53 -20.81 0.10 4.83
N GLU A 54 -19.58 0.09 4.33
CA GLU A 54 -19.27 -0.47 3.01
C GLU A 54 -19.51 -1.99 2.97
N LYS A 55 -19.09 -2.72 4.00
CA LYS A 55 -19.40 -4.16 4.13
C LYS A 55 -20.90 -4.43 4.11
N LEU A 56 -21.68 -3.59 4.81
CA LEU A 56 -23.14 -3.69 4.82
C LEU A 56 -23.72 -3.43 3.42
N ARG A 57 -23.22 -2.40 2.72
CA ARG A 57 -23.63 -2.10 1.35
C ARG A 57 -23.36 -3.27 0.41
N CYS A 58 -22.15 -3.86 0.42
CA CYS A 58 -21.80 -5.01 -0.41
C CYS A 58 -22.77 -6.19 -0.18
N LYS A 59 -23.02 -6.56 1.07
CA LYS A 59 -23.97 -7.64 1.40
C LYS A 59 -25.39 -7.37 0.92
N ARG A 60 -25.85 -6.12 0.95
CA ARG A 60 -27.19 -5.74 0.47
C ARG A 60 -27.28 -5.78 -1.04
N VAL A 61 -26.23 -5.33 -1.74
CA VAL A 61 -26.15 -5.42 -3.20
C VAL A 61 -26.18 -6.88 -3.65
N GLU A 62 -25.41 -7.75 -2.99
CA GLU A 62 -25.41 -9.20 -3.25
C GLU A 62 -26.81 -9.82 -3.01
N ARG A 63 -27.48 -9.45 -1.91
CA ARG A 63 -28.81 -9.98 -1.58
C ARG A 63 -29.91 -9.51 -2.51
N LEU A 64 -29.84 -8.27 -2.98
CA LEU A 64 -30.86 -7.66 -3.83
C LEU A 64 -30.72 -8.08 -5.30
N ASP A 65 -29.65 -8.81 -5.65
CA ASP A 65 -29.29 -9.21 -7.02
C ASP A 65 -29.52 -8.08 -8.04
N LEU A 66 -29.11 -6.87 -7.64
CA LEU A 66 -29.32 -5.70 -8.48
C LEU A 66 -28.55 -5.90 -9.78
N PRO A 67 -29.14 -5.54 -10.94
CA PRO A 67 -28.41 -5.60 -12.20
C PRO A 67 -27.12 -4.81 -12.03
N LYS A 68 -26.02 -5.36 -12.58
CA LYS A 68 -24.71 -4.69 -12.64
C LYS A 68 -24.81 -3.50 -13.59
N THR A 69 -25.61 -2.50 -13.23
CA THR A 69 -25.66 -1.22 -13.91
C THR A 69 -24.27 -0.59 -13.78
N GLY A 70 -23.86 0.17 -14.80
CA GLY A 70 -22.53 0.79 -14.86
C GLY A 70 -22.16 1.60 -13.60
N PRO A 71 -20.90 2.05 -13.50
CA PRO A 71 -20.37 2.68 -12.29
C PRO A 71 -21.23 3.88 -11.88
N SER A 72 -21.89 3.75 -10.73
CA SER A 72 -22.76 4.77 -10.16
C SER A 72 -22.14 5.30 -8.87
N ILE A 73 -22.56 6.50 -8.46
CA ILE A 73 -21.99 7.24 -7.32
C ILE A 73 -22.00 6.39 -6.04
N SER A 74 -23.07 5.60 -5.84
CA SER A 74 -23.18 4.63 -4.75
C SER A 74 -22.07 3.57 -4.71
N SER A 75 -21.48 3.21 -5.84
CA SER A 75 -20.49 2.12 -5.92
C SER A 75 -19.11 2.50 -5.39
N TYR A 76 -18.75 3.79 -5.41
CA TYR A 76 -17.40 4.26 -5.02
C TYR A 76 -17.39 5.35 -3.96
N SER A 77 -18.54 5.94 -3.61
CA SER A 77 -18.60 7.08 -2.69
C SER A 77 -18.09 6.77 -1.28
N ILE A 78 -18.41 5.60 -0.72
CA ILE A 78 -17.97 5.19 0.62
C ILE A 78 -16.47 4.90 0.60
N THR A 79 -15.99 4.11 -0.36
CA THR A 79 -14.56 3.82 -0.57
C THR A 79 -13.73 5.10 -0.69
N ARG A 80 -14.19 6.05 -1.51
CA ARG A 80 -13.55 7.37 -1.65
C ARG A 80 -13.51 8.15 -0.34
N ARG A 81 -14.57 8.05 0.48
CA ARG A 81 -14.61 8.68 1.81
C ARG A 81 -13.60 8.04 2.76
N ILE A 82 -13.51 6.71 2.79
CA ILE A 82 -12.52 5.98 3.60
C ILE A 82 -11.10 6.46 3.24
N LEU A 83 -10.76 6.45 1.95
CA LEU A 83 -9.45 6.93 1.46
C LEU A 83 -9.18 8.40 1.84
N TRP A 84 -10.21 9.25 1.77
CA TRP A 84 -10.12 10.66 2.16
C TRP A 84 -9.91 10.83 3.67
N LEU A 85 -10.54 10.02 4.50
CA LEU A 85 -10.33 10.02 5.95
C LEU A 85 -8.92 9.59 6.32
N HIS A 86 -8.38 8.56 5.64
CA HIS A 86 -6.98 8.17 5.78
C HIS A 86 -6.03 9.31 5.38
N GLU A 87 -6.25 9.98 4.25
CA GLU A 87 -5.42 11.12 3.82
C GLU A 87 -5.45 12.26 4.86
N ARG A 88 -6.62 12.55 5.45
CA ARG A 88 -6.72 13.53 6.56
C ARG A 88 -5.95 13.06 7.80
N ALA A 89 -6.04 11.78 8.15
CA ALA A 89 -5.38 11.22 9.30
C ALA A 89 -3.85 11.31 9.16
N VAL A 90 -3.28 10.87 8.04
CA VAL A 90 -1.81 10.92 7.81
C VAL A 90 -1.29 12.35 7.70
N LYS A 91 -2.09 13.32 7.21
CA LYS A 91 -1.70 14.74 7.21
C LYS A 91 -1.56 15.32 8.61
N ARG A 92 -2.38 14.85 9.56
CA ARG A 92 -2.36 15.31 10.96
C ARG A 92 -1.36 14.53 11.81
N PHE A 93 -1.29 13.21 11.65
CA PHE A 93 -0.45 12.30 12.43
C PHE A 93 0.67 11.72 11.56
N LYS A 94 1.52 12.60 11.03
CA LYS A 94 2.56 12.21 10.05
C LYS A 94 3.56 11.20 10.60
N SER A 95 3.86 11.26 11.89
CA SER A 95 4.83 10.40 12.57
C SER A 95 4.35 8.96 12.78
N ASP A 96 3.05 8.69 12.62
CA ASP A 96 2.49 7.37 12.93
C ASP A 96 2.56 6.45 11.71
N VAL A 97 3.51 5.51 11.73
CA VAL A 97 3.75 4.53 10.67
C VAL A 97 2.56 3.60 10.46
N ASP A 98 1.83 3.22 11.52
CA ASP A 98 0.68 2.32 11.41
C ASP A 98 -0.44 2.94 10.56
N LEU A 99 -0.68 4.25 10.69
CA LEU A 99 -1.66 4.95 9.87
C LEU A 99 -1.27 4.96 8.39
N TRP A 100 0.01 5.11 8.07
CA TRP A 100 0.50 5.02 6.69
C TRP A 100 0.31 3.61 6.12
N VAL A 101 0.67 2.58 6.89
CA VAL A 101 0.50 1.18 6.48
C VAL A 101 -0.98 0.84 6.24
N ARG A 102 -1.87 1.25 7.15
CA ARG A 102 -3.33 1.07 6.96
C ARG A 102 -3.82 1.78 5.71
N TYR A 103 -3.37 3.01 5.45
CA TYR A 103 -3.77 3.75 4.27
C TYR A 103 -3.34 3.06 2.97
N ILE A 104 -2.08 2.60 2.90
CA ILE A 104 -1.56 1.87 1.74
C ILE A 104 -2.36 0.60 1.50
N ARG A 105 -2.62 -0.20 2.54
CA ARG A 105 -3.39 -1.45 2.43
C ARG A 105 -4.80 -1.24 1.90
N VAL A 106 -5.50 -0.20 2.37
CA VAL A 106 -6.84 0.11 1.86
C VAL A 106 -6.78 0.55 0.39
N ALA A 107 -5.82 1.39 0.03
CA ALA A 107 -5.64 1.81 -1.37
C ALA A 107 -5.34 0.61 -2.30
N GLN A 108 -4.55 -0.36 -1.83
CA GLN A 108 -4.28 -1.61 -2.56
C GLN A 108 -5.52 -2.48 -2.69
N ARG A 109 -6.26 -2.70 -1.59
CA ARG A 109 -7.51 -3.46 -1.57
C ARG A 109 -8.54 -2.90 -2.56
N ASP A 110 -8.62 -1.59 -2.65
CA ASP A 110 -9.60 -0.89 -3.49
C ASP A 110 -9.10 -0.75 -4.95
N GLY A 111 -7.94 -1.34 -5.30
CA GLY A 111 -7.37 -1.32 -6.65
C GLY A 111 -6.84 0.05 -7.10
N ALA A 112 -6.67 0.99 -6.17
CA ALA A 112 -6.20 2.34 -6.45
C ALA A 112 -4.66 2.39 -6.55
N ASN A 113 -4.09 1.63 -7.50
CA ASN A 113 -2.64 1.37 -7.58
C ASN A 113 -1.79 2.65 -7.72
N GLY A 114 -2.26 3.63 -8.50
CA GLY A 114 -1.59 4.92 -8.62
C GLY A 114 -1.64 5.76 -7.34
N LEU A 115 -2.70 5.62 -6.53
CA LEU A 115 -2.76 6.24 -5.20
C LEU A 115 -1.81 5.52 -4.24
N ALA A 116 -1.85 4.18 -4.20
CA ALA A 116 -0.97 3.37 -3.36
C ALA A 116 0.51 3.70 -3.59
N GLY A 117 0.97 3.75 -4.85
CA GLY A 117 2.35 4.13 -5.18
C GLY A 117 2.73 5.52 -4.69
N ARG A 118 1.86 6.53 -4.87
CA ARG A 118 2.11 7.90 -4.35
C ARG A 118 2.16 7.95 -2.82
N VAL A 119 1.29 7.20 -2.15
CA VAL A 119 1.26 7.13 -0.69
C VAL A 119 2.51 6.41 -0.17
N CYS A 120 2.94 5.32 -0.81
CA CYS A 120 4.20 4.64 -0.51
C CYS A 120 5.39 5.60 -0.62
N ALA A 121 5.51 6.35 -1.72
CA ALA A 121 6.57 7.32 -1.91
C ALA A 121 6.60 8.40 -0.81
N ARG A 122 5.43 8.94 -0.43
CA ARG A 122 5.30 9.90 0.68
C ARG A 122 5.66 9.27 2.03
N ALA A 123 5.21 8.05 2.29
CA ALA A 123 5.52 7.33 3.53
C ALA A 123 7.04 7.12 3.68
N LEU A 124 7.72 6.69 2.61
CA LEU A 124 9.17 6.50 2.58
C LEU A 124 9.97 7.79 2.77
N GLN A 125 9.48 8.92 2.27
CA GLN A 125 10.10 10.23 2.53
C GLN A 125 9.99 10.64 4.00
N MET A 126 8.85 10.38 4.63
CA MET A 126 8.63 10.71 6.04
C MET A 126 9.32 9.75 7.01
N HIS A 127 9.47 8.48 6.61
CA HIS A 127 9.93 7.38 7.46
C HIS A 127 11.04 6.55 6.79
N PRO A 128 12.22 7.15 6.51
CA PRO A 128 13.30 6.47 5.80
C PRO A 128 13.97 5.34 6.61
N ASN A 129 13.85 5.38 7.94
CA ASN A 129 14.46 4.40 8.82
C ASN A 129 13.57 3.17 9.05
N GLU A 130 12.38 3.12 8.45
CA GLU A 130 11.45 2.01 8.66
C GLU A 130 11.52 0.96 7.56
N PRO A 131 12.18 -0.19 7.79
CA PRO A 131 12.43 -1.16 6.74
C PRO A 131 11.13 -1.79 6.20
N GLY A 132 10.11 -1.91 7.05
CA GLY A 132 8.82 -2.49 6.67
C GLY A 132 8.11 -1.71 5.56
N LEU A 133 8.29 -0.39 5.49
CA LEU A 133 7.67 0.43 4.43
C LEU A 133 8.30 0.18 3.06
N TYR A 134 9.61 -0.05 3.01
CA TYR A 134 10.29 -0.41 1.75
C TYR A 134 9.83 -1.76 1.22
N VAL A 135 9.61 -2.73 2.11
CA VAL A 135 9.06 -4.03 1.74
C VAL A 135 7.66 -3.86 1.15
N ILE A 136 6.77 -3.13 1.83
CA ILE A 136 5.40 -2.89 1.35
C ILE A 136 5.42 -2.18 -0.01
N ALA A 137 6.26 -1.15 -0.17
CA ALA A 137 6.37 -0.41 -1.42
C ALA A 137 6.94 -1.28 -2.56
N ALA A 138 7.95 -2.09 -2.29
CA ALA A 138 8.52 -3.00 -3.28
C ALA A 138 7.54 -4.10 -3.70
N MET A 139 6.79 -4.67 -2.75
CA MET A 139 5.73 -5.65 -3.06
C MET A 139 4.66 -5.04 -3.97
N HIS A 140 4.25 -3.80 -3.68
CA HIS A 140 3.29 -3.08 -4.53
C HIS A 140 3.77 -2.95 -5.98
N GLU A 141 5.04 -2.59 -6.18
CA GLU A 141 5.62 -2.47 -7.53
C GLU A 141 5.76 -3.83 -8.24
N LEU A 142 6.05 -4.90 -7.49
CA LEU A 142 6.07 -6.26 -8.03
C LEU A 142 4.68 -6.72 -8.51
N ASP A 143 3.63 -6.38 -7.76
CA ASP A 143 2.25 -6.66 -8.17
C ASP A 143 1.86 -5.89 -9.44
N GLN A 144 2.50 -4.74 -9.69
CA GLN A 144 2.39 -3.99 -10.96
C GLN A 144 3.37 -4.45 -12.05
N MET A 145 4.00 -5.62 -11.88
CA MET A 145 4.97 -6.22 -12.81
C MET A 145 6.24 -5.40 -13.04
N SER A 146 6.59 -4.48 -12.13
CA SER A 146 7.83 -3.69 -12.22
C SER A 146 8.89 -4.22 -11.25
N ALA A 147 9.62 -5.25 -11.68
CA ALA A 147 10.75 -5.80 -10.92
C ALA A 147 11.90 -4.78 -10.74
N GLU A 148 12.11 -3.90 -11.73
CA GLU A 148 13.14 -2.85 -11.65
C GLU A 148 12.79 -1.78 -10.61
N SER A 149 11.54 -1.29 -10.59
CA SER A 149 11.08 -0.37 -9.54
C SER A 149 11.24 -0.99 -8.16
N ALA A 150 10.82 -2.24 -7.98
CA ALA A 150 10.95 -2.94 -6.71
C ALA A 150 12.42 -3.07 -6.27
N ARG A 151 13.33 -3.41 -7.21
CA ARG A 151 14.78 -3.47 -6.98
C ARG A 151 15.34 -2.13 -6.49
N THR A 152 15.02 -1.04 -7.19
CA THR A 152 15.53 0.31 -6.82
C THR A 152 15.04 0.74 -5.43
N ILE A 153 13.79 0.46 -5.09
CA ILE A 153 13.22 0.75 -3.76
C ILE A 153 13.96 -0.05 -2.67
N LEU A 154 14.15 -1.35 -2.85
CA LEU A 154 14.83 -2.20 -1.87
C LEU A 154 16.31 -1.82 -1.72
N GLN A 155 17.03 -1.57 -2.82
CA GLN A 155 18.41 -1.11 -2.78
C GLN A 155 18.53 0.25 -2.08
N ARG A 156 17.60 1.18 -2.31
CA ARG A 156 17.54 2.45 -1.58
C ARG A 156 17.32 2.22 -0.08
N GLY A 157 16.41 1.32 0.28
CA GLY A 157 16.17 0.94 1.66
C GLY A 157 17.41 0.34 2.33
N LEU A 158 18.15 -0.53 1.62
CA LEU A 158 19.38 -1.15 2.09
C LEU A 158 20.53 -0.16 2.27
N ARG A 159 20.60 0.90 1.45
CA ARG A 159 21.62 1.96 1.63
C ARG A 159 21.46 2.70 2.96
N ILE A 160 20.21 2.88 3.41
CA ILE A 160 19.88 3.56 4.67
C ILE A 160 19.92 2.57 5.83
N ASN A 161 19.21 1.46 5.71
CA ASN A 161 19.00 0.44 6.75
C ASN A 161 19.85 -0.81 6.48
N ARG A 162 21.18 -0.64 6.42
CA ARG A 162 22.14 -1.70 6.01
C ARG A 162 22.09 -2.97 6.86
N GLU A 163 21.72 -2.83 8.12
CA GLU A 163 21.70 -3.94 9.10
C GLU A 163 20.36 -4.68 9.15
N SER A 164 19.34 -4.17 8.44
CA SER A 164 18.02 -4.78 8.45
C SER A 164 18.02 -6.11 7.70
N LEU A 165 18.00 -7.21 8.45
CA LEU A 165 17.86 -8.56 7.90
C LEU A 165 16.58 -8.72 7.08
N LEU A 166 15.52 -8.01 7.47
CA LEU A 166 14.24 -8.02 6.76
C LEU A 166 14.40 -7.55 5.31
N LEU A 167 15.10 -6.44 5.08
CA LEU A 167 15.32 -5.92 3.72
C LEU A 167 16.21 -6.85 2.90
N TRP A 168 17.26 -7.38 3.50
CA TRP A 168 18.13 -8.34 2.82
C TRP A 168 17.37 -9.59 2.39
N ARG A 169 16.54 -10.14 3.28
CA ARG A 169 15.71 -11.31 2.98
C ARG A 169 14.76 -11.04 1.83
N GLU A 170 14.00 -9.95 1.88
CA GLU A 170 13.03 -9.62 0.82
C GLU A 170 13.74 -9.25 -0.50
N TYR A 171 14.91 -8.60 -0.44
CA TYR A 171 15.72 -8.31 -1.62
C TYR A 171 16.19 -9.58 -2.32
N VAL A 172 16.81 -10.50 -1.58
CA VAL A 172 17.28 -11.78 -2.14
C VAL A 172 16.11 -12.60 -2.67
N LYS A 173 14.99 -12.66 -1.94
CA LYS A 173 13.78 -13.37 -2.37
C LYS A 173 13.23 -12.80 -3.69
N MET A 174 13.19 -11.47 -3.83
CA MET A 174 12.76 -10.80 -5.05
C MET A 174 13.67 -11.13 -6.23
N GLU A 175 14.99 -11.05 -6.05
CA GLU A 175 15.96 -11.34 -7.13
C GLU A 175 15.90 -12.81 -7.57
N ILE A 176 15.78 -13.76 -6.63
CA ILE A 176 15.60 -15.18 -6.97
C ILE A 176 14.31 -15.38 -7.78
N GLY A 177 13.22 -14.75 -7.37
CA GLY A 177 11.95 -14.79 -8.11
C GLY A 177 12.08 -14.22 -9.52
N PHE A 178 12.83 -13.13 -9.68
CA PHE A 178 13.09 -12.52 -10.99
C PHE A 178 13.92 -13.44 -11.90
N VAL A 179 15.01 -14.02 -11.39
CA VAL A 179 15.89 -14.93 -12.13
C VAL A 179 15.14 -16.19 -12.56
N GLU A 180 14.36 -16.81 -11.67
CA GLU A 180 13.56 -17.98 -12.01
C GLU A 180 12.47 -17.66 -13.05
N GLY A 181 11.83 -16.49 -12.96
CA GLY A 181 10.88 -16.03 -13.98
C GLY A 181 11.54 -15.80 -15.35
N LEU A 182 12.78 -15.33 -15.36
CA LEU A 182 13.57 -15.13 -16.58
C LEU A 182 13.99 -16.47 -17.20
N ARG A 183 14.49 -17.41 -16.37
CA ARG A 183 14.84 -18.78 -16.77
C ARG A 183 13.68 -19.51 -17.44
N ARG A 184 12.46 -19.41 -16.88
CA ARG A 184 11.25 -20.02 -17.48
C ARG A 184 10.92 -19.42 -18.83
N ARG A 185 11.03 -18.09 -18.99
CA ARG A 185 10.79 -17.43 -20.27
C ARG A 185 11.80 -17.86 -21.33
N TRP A 186 13.07 -17.96 -20.98
CA TRP A 186 14.11 -18.42 -21.89
C TRP A 186 13.90 -19.87 -22.33
N ALA A 187 13.50 -20.75 -21.40
CA ALA A 187 13.16 -22.14 -21.73
C ALA A 187 12.01 -22.24 -22.74
N VAL A 188 10.98 -21.39 -22.62
CA VAL A 188 9.85 -21.34 -23.57
C VAL A 188 10.28 -20.77 -24.92
N LEU A 189 11.17 -19.77 -24.93
CA LEU A 189 11.64 -19.11 -26.15
C LEU A 189 12.72 -19.91 -26.90
N GLY A 190 13.23 -21.01 -26.33
CA GLY A 190 14.27 -21.84 -26.96
C GLY A 190 15.60 -21.12 -27.14
N VAL A 191 15.90 -20.12 -26.31
CA VAL A 191 17.15 -19.35 -26.39
C VAL A 191 18.29 -20.19 -25.81
N GLU A 192 19.36 -20.40 -26.59
CA GLU A 192 20.56 -21.07 -26.11
C GLU A 192 21.24 -20.26 -24.99
N GLU A 193 21.80 -20.95 -23.99
CA GLU A 193 22.49 -20.32 -22.86
C GLU A 193 23.70 -19.50 -23.33
N GLN A 194 23.53 -18.19 -23.39
CA GLN A 194 24.62 -17.24 -23.59
C GLN A 194 25.39 -17.02 -22.28
N GLU A 195 26.65 -16.58 -22.38
CA GLU A 195 27.52 -16.34 -21.22
C GLU A 195 26.94 -15.27 -20.25
N SER A 196 26.29 -14.24 -20.80
CA SER A 196 25.55 -13.23 -20.03
C SER A 196 24.36 -13.82 -19.24
N MET A 197 23.79 -14.93 -19.72
CA MET A 197 22.72 -15.66 -19.05
C MET A 197 23.24 -16.34 -17.78
N ARG A 198 24.44 -16.93 -17.86
CA ARG A 198 25.09 -17.63 -16.75
C ARG A 198 25.45 -16.69 -15.60
N GLU A 199 25.95 -15.49 -15.89
CA GLU A 199 26.26 -14.50 -14.84
C GLU A 199 25.03 -14.07 -14.04
N VAL A 200 23.88 -13.93 -14.70
CA VAL A 200 22.60 -13.60 -14.05
C VAL A 200 22.10 -14.79 -13.23
N LEU A 201 22.18 -16.01 -13.78
CA LEU A 201 21.76 -17.25 -13.12
C LEU A 201 22.61 -17.58 -11.89
N ASP A 202 23.90 -17.29 -11.92
CA ASP A 202 24.79 -17.46 -10.77
C ASP A 202 24.60 -16.39 -9.68
N GLY A 203 23.62 -15.50 -9.84
CA GLY A 203 23.29 -14.48 -8.85
C GLY A 203 24.30 -13.34 -8.78
N GLY A 204 24.92 -12.98 -9.92
CA GLY A 204 25.88 -11.86 -10.01
C GLY A 204 25.37 -10.58 -9.33
N ILE A 205 24.10 -10.22 -9.53
CA ILE A 205 23.45 -9.03 -8.95
C ILE A 205 23.40 -9.10 -7.41
N VAL A 206 23.09 -10.26 -6.84
CA VAL A 206 23.06 -10.43 -5.38
C VAL A 206 24.48 -10.40 -4.81
N ARG A 207 25.44 -11.03 -5.50
CA ARG A 207 26.85 -11.04 -5.08
C ARG A 207 27.46 -9.64 -5.07
N THR A 208 27.17 -8.81 -6.08
CA THR A 208 27.63 -7.42 -6.11
C THR A 208 27.00 -6.60 -4.99
N ALA A 209 25.69 -6.73 -4.77
CA ALA A 209 25.00 -6.04 -3.67
C ALA A 209 25.56 -6.43 -2.29
N ILE A 210 25.84 -7.72 -2.06
CA ILE A 210 26.46 -8.20 -0.81
C ILE A 210 27.90 -7.68 -0.68
N ALA A 211 28.68 -7.69 -1.76
CA ALA A 211 30.05 -7.19 -1.76
C ALA A 211 30.11 -5.69 -1.43
N GLU A 212 29.20 -4.88 -1.99
CA GLU A 212 29.06 -3.46 -1.67
C GLU A 212 28.67 -3.24 -0.20
N ALA A 213 27.72 -4.03 0.31
CA ALA A 213 27.34 -3.97 1.72
C ALA A 213 28.50 -4.31 2.67
N ARG A 214 29.33 -5.29 2.29
CA ARG A 214 30.54 -5.67 3.04
C ARG A 214 31.60 -4.56 3.02
N LYS A 215 31.82 -3.92 1.87
CA LYS A 215 32.70 -2.73 1.75
C LYS A 215 32.20 -1.57 2.62
N GLY A 216 30.90 -1.32 2.65
CA GLY A 216 30.28 -0.32 3.52
C GLY A 216 30.51 -0.57 5.01
N LYS A 217 30.45 -1.83 5.47
CA LYS A 217 30.79 -2.19 6.87
C LYS A 217 32.26 -1.95 7.20
N ILE A 218 33.18 -2.13 6.25
CA ILE A 218 34.62 -1.90 6.45
C ILE A 218 34.91 -0.40 6.61
N LEU A 219 34.29 0.46 5.80
CA LEU A 219 34.44 1.92 5.90
C LEU A 219 33.86 2.50 7.19
N VAL A 220 32.72 1.97 7.68
CA VAL A 220 32.14 2.39 8.97
C VAL A 220 33.03 1.94 10.14
N ARG A 221 33.63 0.75 10.08
CA ARG A 221 34.60 0.31 11.10
C ARG A 221 35.89 1.13 11.09
N SER A 222 36.42 1.50 9.91
CA SER A 222 37.61 2.35 9.83
C SER A 222 37.36 3.80 10.26
N ALA A 223 36.12 4.29 10.12
CA ALA A 223 35.73 5.63 10.56
C ALA A 223 35.47 5.75 12.07
N ILE A 224 35.19 4.63 12.76
CA ILE A 224 34.88 4.61 14.20
C ILE A 224 36.11 4.26 15.06
N GLY A 225 37.25 3.92 14.46
CA GLY A 225 38.53 3.79 15.17
C GLY A 225 38.49 2.80 16.35
N TYR A 226 38.49 1.51 16.02
CA TYR A 226 39.02 0.46 16.90
C TYR A 226 40.08 -0.31 16.12
#